data_AF-A0A1D2M9I6-F1
#
_entry.id   AF-A0A1D2M9I6-F1
#
_cell.length_a   1.000
_cell.length_b   1.000
_cell.length_c   1.000
_cell.angle_alpha   90.00
_cell.angle_beta   90.00
_cell.angle_gamma   90.00
#
_symmetry.space_group_name_H-M   'P 1'
#
loop_
_entity.id
_entity.type
_entity.pdbx_description
1 polymer ?
#
loop_
_entity_poly.entity_id
_entity_poly.type
_entity_poly.pdbx_seq_one_letter_code
_entity_poly.pdbx_strand_id
1 'polypeptide(L)'
;MQIMDEQRFRRNSIVTVFQFILFLRPYETSFKRLVDDVAEEELTIQKLSTIEKLDETLKDLTTSGSVPPKTVFVHLVRLLVHDDFDIRESVGQYFEESSCSRRRSIIQNCVEMLESDAPVDRHSSVILLTMLNSTETLDAIAYLAQTDPDSHVREVAKQMLLRQKEGDRMHQQLTLSTNGFQGLLARNGYYQSTFTSHKLL
;
A
#
# COMPACT_ATOMS: atom_id res chain seq x y z
N MET A 1 0.05 16.30 23.01
CA MET A 1 -0.65 17.57 22.69
C MET A 1 -1.49 17.31 21.47
N GLN A 2 -2.80 17.17 21.67
CA GLN A 2 -3.77 16.73 20.67
C GLN A 2 -4.14 17.94 19.82
N ILE A 3 -3.57 18.03 18.61
CA ILE A 3 -3.89 19.12 17.68
C ILE A 3 -4.34 18.46 16.38
N MET A 4 -5.61 18.08 16.37
CA MET A 4 -6.59 18.22 15.29
C MET A 4 -7.78 17.35 15.66
N ASP A 5 -8.82 18.00 16.19
CA ASP A 5 -10.14 17.40 16.27
C ASP A 5 -10.65 17.30 14.83
N GLU A 6 -10.46 16.15 14.18
CA GLU A 6 -10.95 15.86 12.82
C GLU A 6 -12.45 16.19 12.66
N GLN A 7 -13.19 16.27 13.76
CA GLN A 7 -14.60 16.66 13.82
C GLN A 7 -14.86 18.13 13.45
N ARG A 8 -13.86 19.02 13.47
CA ARG A 8 -14.08 20.47 13.23
C ARG A 8 -14.03 20.90 11.77
N PHE A 9 -13.43 20.11 10.88
CA PHE A 9 -13.41 20.40 9.45
C PHE A 9 -14.18 19.33 8.71
N ARG A 10 -15.44 19.63 8.34
CA ARG A 10 -16.14 18.82 7.35
C ARG A 10 -15.31 18.87 6.07
N ARG A 11 -15.06 17.71 5.44
CA ARG A 11 -14.56 17.65 4.05
C ARG A 11 -15.41 18.63 3.21
N ASN A 12 -14.74 19.54 2.48
CA ASN A 12 -15.33 20.63 1.68
C ASN A 12 -15.77 21.91 2.43
N SER A 13 -15.18 22.23 3.57
CA SER A 13 -15.43 23.53 4.23
C SER A 13 -14.76 24.67 3.45
N ILE A 14 -15.53 25.67 3.03
CA ILE A 14 -14.98 26.90 2.43
C ILE A 14 -14.30 27.70 3.54
N VAL A 15 -12.98 27.86 3.42
CA VAL A 15 -12.18 28.72 4.28
C VAL A 15 -11.75 29.96 3.52
N THR A 16 -11.78 31.10 4.19
CA THR A 16 -11.19 32.32 3.66
C THR A 16 -9.66 32.24 3.73
N VAL A 17 -8.97 32.94 2.82
CA VAL A 17 -7.52 33.09 2.87
C VAL A 17 -7.05 33.61 4.24
N PHE A 18 -7.83 34.48 4.87
CA PHE A 18 -7.53 35.00 6.21
C PHE A 18 -7.59 33.91 7.31
N GLN A 19 -8.63 33.06 7.31
CA GLN A 19 -8.72 31.93 8.23
C GLN A 19 -7.58 30.93 8.03
N PHE A 20 -7.20 30.69 6.77
CA PHE A 20 -6.07 29.84 6.43
C PHE A 20 -4.74 30.43 6.93
N ILE A 21 -4.49 31.74 6.74
CA ILE A 21 -3.30 32.42 7.27
C ILE A 21 -3.25 32.35 8.80
N LEU A 22 -4.39 32.54 9.49
CA LEU A 22 -4.45 32.40 10.95
C LEU A 22 -4.15 30.98 11.42
N PHE A 23 -4.62 29.97 10.67
CA PHE A 23 -4.29 28.57 10.93
C PHE A 23 -2.79 28.29 10.79
N LEU A 24 -2.13 28.93 9.82
CA LEU A 24 -0.69 28.75 9.57
C LEU A 24 0.22 29.51 10.54
N ARG A 25 -0.29 30.54 11.22
CA ARG A 25 0.46 31.40 12.14
C ARG A 25 1.29 30.63 13.20
N PRO A 26 0.83 29.52 13.81
CA PRO A 26 1.61 28.77 14.79
C PRO A 26 2.80 27.98 14.21
N TYR A 27 2.86 27.79 12.89
CA TYR A 27 3.84 26.92 12.24
C TYR A 27 5.13 27.66 11.83
N GLU A 28 5.24 28.97 12.11
CA GLU A 28 6.37 29.86 11.76
C GLU A 28 6.82 29.85 10.27
N THR A 29 6.17 29.06 9.42
CA THR A 29 6.40 29.01 7.98
C THR A 29 5.64 30.13 7.30
N SER A 30 6.32 30.90 6.45
CA SER A 30 5.64 31.91 5.64
C SER A 30 4.65 31.24 4.69
N PHE A 31 3.45 31.82 4.53
CA PHE A 31 2.46 31.33 3.56
C PHE A 31 3.07 31.17 2.16
N LYS A 32 3.98 32.08 1.77
CA LYS A 32 4.72 31.98 0.52
C LYS A 32 5.47 30.65 0.41
N ARG A 33 6.23 30.27 1.44
CA ARG A 33 6.99 29.02 1.44
C ARG A 33 6.07 27.80 1.31
N LEU A 34 4.93 27.78 1.99
CA LEU A 34 3.97 26.68 1.85
C LEU A 34 3.40 26.58 0.43
N VAL A 35 3.10 27.73 -0.20
CA VAL A 35 2.65 27.76 -1.59
C VAL A 35 3.76 27.30 -2.54
N ASP A 36 5.01 27.70 -2.29
CA ASP A 36 6.16 27.27 -3.08
C ASP A 36 6.37 25.75 -2.92
N ASP A 37 6.34 25.21 -1.70
CA ASP A 37 6.50 23.78 -1.41
C ASP A 37 5.41 22.94 -2.12
N VAL A 38 4.15 23.38 -2.05
CA VAL A 38 3.03 22.72 -2.75
C VAL A 38 3.18 22.80 -4.27
N ALA A 39 3.64 23.94 -4.79
CA ALA A 39 3.87 24.11 -6.23
C ALA A 39 5.02 23.20 -6.74
N GLU A 40 6.08 23.04 -5.93
CA GLU A 40 7.19 22.12 -6.22
C GLU A 40 6.74 20.65 -6.19
N GLU A 41 5.91 20.26 -5.21
CA GLU A 41 5.31 18.93 -5.15
C GLU A 41 4.45 18.66 -6.40
N GLU A 42 3.55 19.58 -6.75
CA GLU A 42 2.67 19.43 -7.91
C GLU A 42 3.46 19.38 -9.22
N LEU A 43 4.48 20.21 -9.38
CA LEU A 43 5.37 20.17 -10.54
C LEU A 43 6.08 18.81 -10.65
N THR A 44 6.51 18.25 -9.52
CA THR A 44 7.16 16.93 -9.49
C THR A 44 6.17 15.83 -9.87
N ILE A 45 4.93 15.89 -9.34
CA ILE A 45 3.85 14.96 -9.69
C ILE A 45 3.53 15.03 -11.19
N GLN A 46 3.48 16.23 -11.77
CA GLN A 46 3.24 16.41 -13.19
C GLN A 46 4.33 15.76 -14.06
N LYS A 47 5.62 15.93 -13.68
CA LYS A 47 6.74 15.24 -14.35
C LYS A 47 6.62 13.72 -14.24
N LEU A 48 6.34 13.20 -13.05
CA LEU A 48 6.13 11.76 -12.85
C LEU A 48 4.93 11.22 -13.65
N SER A 49 3.86 12.01 -13.79
CA SER A 49 2.64 11.60 -14.49
C SER A 49 2.79 11.60 -16.01
N THR A 50 3.54 12.55 -16.56
CA THR A 50 3.88 12.61 -17.99
C THR A 50 5.04 11.68 -18.35
N ILE A 51 5.81 11.27 -17.34
CA ILE A 51 7.00 10.42 -17.47
C ILE A 51 8.11 11.09 -18.30
N GLU A 52 7.92 12.37 -18.65
CA GLU A 52 8.91 13.20 -19.30
C GLU A 52 10.06 13.43 -18.32
N LYS A 53 11.28 13.08 -18.75
CA LYS A 53 12.49 13.28 -17.95
C LYS A 53 12.44 12.56 -16.60
N LEU A 54 11.89 11.33 -16.59
CA LEU A 54 11.84 10.48 -15.40
C LEU A 54 13.22 10.35 -14.75
N ASP A 55 14.27 10.07 -15.53
CA ASP A 55 15.63 9.90 -15.00
C ASP A 55 16.18 11.17 -14.33
N GLU A 56 15.92 12.36 -14.91
CA GLU A 56 16.27 13.64 -14.28
C GLU A 56 15.52 13.82 -12.96
N THR A 57 14.23 13.51 -12.95
CA THR A 57 13.38 13.62 -11.76
C THR A 57 13.83 12.65 -10.65
N LEU A 58 14.14 11.39 -10.98
CA LEU A 58 14.66 10.42 -10.03
C LEU A 58 16.01 10.85 -9.47
N LYS A 59 16.89 11.40 -10.31
CA LYS A 59 18.19 11.93 -9.89
C LYS A 59 18.05 13.11 -8.92
N ASP A 60 17.14 14.04 -9.19
CA ASP A 60 16.84 15.17 -8.31
C ASP A 60 16.33 14.67 -6.95
N LEU A 61 15.41 13.70 -6.96
CA LEU A 61 14.87 13.09 -5.75
C LEU A 61 15.95 12.35 -4.94
N THR A 62 16.85 11.61 -5.59
CA THR A 62 17.98 10.94 -4.93
C THR A 62 18.94 11.94 -4.29
N THR A 63 19.20 13.07 -4.97
CA THR A 63 20.10 14.13 -4.48
C THR A 63 19.58 14.77 -3.18
N SER A 64 18.25 14.83 -2.99
CA SER A 64 17.66 15.33 -1.74
C SER A 64 18.03 14.50 -0.50
N GLY A 65 18.41 13.22 -0.68
CA GLY A 65 18.79 12.30 0.39
C GLY A 65 17.65 11.85 1.30
N SER A 66 16.44 12.39 1.13
CA SER A 66 15.26 12.09 1.94
C SER A 66 14.21 11.31 1.15
N VAL A 67 13.15 10.85 1.85
CA VAL A 67 11.95 10.35 1.16
C VAL A 67 11.13 11.55 0.72
N PRO A 68 10.65 11.61 -0.52
CA PRO A 68 9.85 12.73 -0.98
C PRO A 68 8.54 12.89 -0.17
N PRO A 69 7.89 14.05 -0.24
CA PRO A 69 6.57 14.25 0.34
C PRO A 69 5.58 13.16 -0.06
N LYS A 70 4.65 12.82 0.83
CA LYS A 70 3.77 11.64 0.68
C LYS A 70 2.98 11.63 -0.64
N THR A 71 2.54 12.79 -1.09
CA THR A 71 1.84 13.02 -2.37
C THR A 71 2.70 12.59 -3.56
N VAL A 72 3.96 13.04 -3.61
CA VAL A 72 4.96 12.67 -4.62
C VAL A 72 5.34 11.19 -4.50
N PHE A 73 5.56 10.71 -3.27
CA PHE A 73 5.90 9.31 -2.98
C PHE A 73 4.85 8.35 -3.55
N VAL A 74 3.55 8.60 -3.32
CA VAL A 74 2.47 7.76 -3.85
C VAL A 74 2.52 7.69 -5.39
N HIS A 75 2.69 8.82 -6.07
CA HIS A 75 2.81 8.84 -7.53
C HIS A 75 4.04 8.07 -8.03
N LEU A 76 5.16 8.21 -7.33
CA LEU A 76 6.38 7.49 -7.66
C LEU A 76 6.21 5.98 -7.48
N VAL A 77 5.63 5.52 -6.37
CA VAL A 77 5.39 4.09 -6.12
C VAL A 77 4.42 3.50 -7.14
N ARG A 78 3.38 4.24 -7.55
CA ARG A 78 2.46 3.81 -8.63
C ARG A 78 3.16 3.49 -9.95
N LEU A 79 4.30 4.11 -10.24
CA LEU A 79 5.05 3.79 -11.47
C LEU A 79 5.62 2.35 -11.46
N LEU A 80 5.69 1.68 -10.31
CA LEU A 80 6.08 0.26 -10.23
C LEU A 80 5.03 -0.70 -10.85
N VAL A 81 3.81 -0.24 -11.11
CA VAL A 81 2.78 -0.99 -11.83
C VAL A 81 2.53 -0.45 -13.24
N HIS A 82 3.38 0.45 -13.74
CA HIS A 82 3.29 0.97 -15.10
C HIS A 82 3.50 -0.14 -16.14
N ASP A 83 2.92 -0.05 -17.33
CA ASP A 83 2.99 -1.11 -18.36
C ASP A 83 4.41 -1.27 -18.95
N ASP A 84 5.13 -0.16 -19.05
CA ASP A 84 6.51 -0.11 -19.55
C ASP A 84 7.51 -0.70 -18.53
N PHE A 85 8.34 -1.64 -18.98
CA PHE A 85 9.36 -2.28 -18.16
C PHE A 85 10.47 -1.31 -17.75
N ASP A 86 10.92 -0.45 -18.65
CA ASP A 86 12.06 0.45 -18.41
C ASP A 86 11.70 1.46 -17.31
N ILE A 87 10.45 1.93 -17.30
CA ILE A 87 9.92 2.82 -16.26
C ILE A 87 9.90 2.10 -14.90
N ARG A 88 9.40 0.86 -14.85
CA ARG A 88 9.39 0.08 -13.60
C ARG A 88 10.81 -0.19 -13.09
N GLU A 89 11.74 -0.49 -13.99
CA GLU A 89 13.14 -0.77 -13.63
C GLU A 89 13.82 0.49 -13.07
N SER A 90 13.73 1.63 -13.74
CA SER A 90 14.31 2.90 -13.25
C SER A 90 13.78 3.30 -11.87
N VAL A 91 12.46 3.19 -11.67
CA VAL A 91 11.83 3.50 -10.38
C VAL A 91 12.22 2.47 -9.32
N GLY A 92 12.37 1.20 -9.71
CA GLY A 92 12.86 0.15 -8.84
C GLY A 92 14.26 0.42 -8.30
N GLN A 93 15.20 0.78 -9.19
CA GLN A 93 16.58 1.10 -8.83
C GLN A 93 16.65 2.27 -7.84
N TYR A 94 15.83 3.31 -8.03
CA TYR A 94 15.74 4.43 -7.10
C TYR A 94 15.43 4.01 -5.65
N PHE A 95 14.59 2.98 -5.46
CA PHE A 95 14.24 2.48 -4.12
C PHE A 95 15.29 1.51 -3.57
N GLU A 96 15.91 0.69 -4.40
CA GLU A 96 16.96 -0.26 -4.00
C GLU A 96 18.23 0.44 -3.51
N GLU A 97 18.56 1.60 -4.09
CA GLU A 97 19.71 2.43 -3.69
C GLU A 97 19.50 3.18 -2.35
N SER A 98 18.43 2.89 -1.60
CA SER A 98 18.10 3.60 -0.38
C SER A 98 19.02 3.25 0.81
N SER A 99 19.46 4.27 1.54
CA SER A 99 20.15 4.09 2.82
C SER A 99 19.25 3.43 3.88
N CYS A 100 19.83 2.81 4.91
CA CYS A 100 19.05 2.13 5.95
C CYS A 100 18.00 3.04 6.64
N SER A 101 18.31 4.33 6.84
CA SER A 101 17.36 5.28 7.43
C SER A 101 16.23 5.62 6.45
N ARG A 102 16.54 5.85 5.18
CA ARG A 102 15.56 6.13 4.12
C ARG A 102 14.64 4.95 3.88
N ARG A 103 15.20 3.74 3.87
CA ARG A 103 14.47 2.48 3.75
C ARG A 103 13.37 2.32 4.81
N ARG A 104 13.65 2.63 6.08
CA ARG A 104 12.64 2.56 7.15
C ARG A 104 11.47 3.50 6.87
N SER A 105 11.75 4.73 6.44
CA SER A 105 10.72 5.69 6.08
C SER A 105 9.91 5.25 4.85
N ILE A 106 10.55 4.62 3.86
CA ILE A 106 9.86 4.05 2.70
C ILE A 106 8.88 2.95 3.15
N ILE A 107 9.34 2.01 3.97
CA ILE A 107 8.50 0.92 4.49
C ILE A 107 7.31 1.47 5.29
N GLN A 108 7.53 2.47 6.14
CA GLN A 108 6.45 3.11 6.89
C GLN A 108 5.39 3.73 5.95
N ASN A 109 5.81 4.46 4.92
CA ASN A 109 4.86 5.02 3.95
C ASN A 109 4.14 3.92 3.16
N CYS A 110 4.82 2.83 2.80
CA CYS A 110 4.20 1.68 2.16
C CYS A 110 3.12 1.04 3.05
N VAL A 111 3.39 0.85 4.34
CA VAL A 111 2.39 0.32 5.29
C VAL A 111 1.15 1.21 5.34
N GLU A 112 1.31 2.53 5.38
CA GLU A 112 0.18 3.46 5.30
C GLU A 112 -0.56 3.37 3.95
N MET A 113 0.14 3.14 2.84
CA MET A 113 -0.48 2.93 1.53
C MET A 113 -1.29 1.63 1.45
N LEU A 114 -1.00 0.61 2.27
CA LEU A 114 -1.79 -0.63 2.33
C LEU A 114 -3.22 -0.39 2.81
N GLU A 115 -3.49 0.74 3.48
CA GLU A 115 -4.82 1.14 3.97
C GLU A 115 -5.54 2.11 3.00
N SER A 116 -4.94 2.43 1.85
CA SER A 116 -5.57 3.34 0.86
C SER A 116 -6.86 2.75 0.30
N ASP A 117 -7.85 3.60 0.03
CA ASP A 117 -9.07 3.22 -0.69
C ASP A 117 -8.79 2.77 -2.13
N ALA A 118 -7.72 3.30 -2.76
CA ALA A 118 -7.38 3.02 -4.14
C ALA A 118 -6.60 1.69 -4.27
N PRO A 119 -7.11 0.69 -5.02
CA PRO A 119 -6.41 -0.60 -5.18
C PRO A 119 -5.01 -0.48 -5.76
N VAL A 120 -4.78 0.50 -6.64
CA VAL A 120 -3.47 0.76 -7.26
C VAL A 120 -2.40 1.12 -6.22
N ASP A 121 -2.77 1.83 -5.15
CA ASP A 121 -1.84 2.21 -4.09
C ASP A 121 -1.43 0.99 -3.27
N ARG A 122 -2.42 0.16 -2.90
CA ARG A 122 -2.16 -1.09 -2.18
C ARG A 122 -1.32 -2.04 -3.02
N HIS A 123 -1.69 -2.23 -4.30
CA HIS A 123 -0.94 -3.06 -5.25
C HIS A 123 0.52 -2.63 -5.37
N SER A 124 0.76 -1.37 -5.75
CA SER A 124 2.12 -0.84 -5.94
C SER A 124 2.94 -0.84 -4.65
N SER A 125 2.31 -0.58 -3.50
CA SER A 125 2.95 -0.70 -2.18
C SER A 125 3.42 -2.13 -1.89
N VAL A 126 2.58 -3.15 -2.14
CA VAL A 126 2.99 -4.56 -1.96
C VAL A 126 4.18 -4.91 -2.86
N ILE A 127 4.21 -4.43 -4.11
CA ILE A 127 5.37 -4.62 -5.00
C ILE A 127 6.64 -4.05 -4.35
N LEU A 128 6.59 -2.80 -3.89
CA LEU A 128 7.76 -2.15 -3.29
C LEU A 128 8.22 -2.86 -2.01
N LEU A 129 7.29 -3.26 -1.13
CA LEU A 129 7.62 -4.04 0.07
C LEU A 129 8.28 -5.38 -0.27
N THR A 130 7.87 -6.00 -1.39
CA THR A 130 8.48 -7.21 -1.93
C THR A 130 9.92 -6.96 -2.36
N MET A 131 10.16 -5.92 -3.17
CA MET A 131 11.50 -5.53 -3.64
C MET A 131 12.44 -5.26 -2.47
N LEU A 132 11.91 -4.59 -1.45
CA LEU A 132 12.67 -4.30 -0.25
C LEU A 132 12.91 -5.56 0.60
N ASN A 133 12.24 -6.68 0.42
CA ASN A 133 12.32 -7.83 1.34
C ASN A 133 11.97 -7.45 2.79
N SER A 134 10.91 -6.65 3.00
CA SER A 134 10.48 -6.25 4.34
C SER A 134 9.69 -7.38 5.03
N THR A 135 10.37 -8.16 5.87
CA THR A 135 9.72 -9.26 6.62
C THR A 135 8.78 -8.76 7.71
N GLU A 136 8.99 -7.55 8.23
CA GLU A 136 8.11 -6.95 9.25
C GLU A 136 6.70 -6.60 8.75
N THR A 137 6.49 -6.62 7.43
CA THR A 137 5.18 -6.35 6.81
C THR A 137 4.40 -7.60 6.42
N LEU A 138 4.96 -8.79 6.68
CA LEU A 138 4.37 -10.05 6.21
C LEU A 138 2.95 -10.29 6.76
N ASP A 139 2.68 -9.95 8.02
CA ASP A 139 1.33 -10.10 8.59
C ASP A 139 0.29 -9.23 7.88
N ALA A 140 0.64 -7.98 7.55
CA ALA A 140 -0.23 -7.07 6.81
C ALA A 140 -0.47 -7.58 5.38
N ILE A 141 0.56 -8.09 4.71
CA ILE A 141 0.45 -8.67 3.37
C ILE A 141 -0.39 -9.95 3.40
N ALA A 142 -0.20 -10.79 4.42
CA ALA A 142 -0.97 -12.01 4.66
C ALA A 142 -2.46 -11.73 4.89
N TYR A 143 -2.78 -10.63 5.58
CA TYR A 143 -4.15 -10.15 5.72
C TYR A 143 -4.72 -9.73 4.36
N LEU A 144 -4.03 -8.85 3.61
CA LEU A 144 -4.48 -8.42 2.27
C LEU A 144 -4.71 -9.59 1.31
N ALA A 145 -3.81 -10.59 1.30
CA ALA A 145 -3.91 -11.78 0.46
C ALA A 145 -5.25 -12.55 0.63
N GLN A 146 -5.86 -12.44 1.81
CA GLN A 146 -7.12 -13.10 2.14
C GLN A 146 -8.33 -12.18 1.99
N THR A 147 -8.21 -10.92 2.43
CA THR A 147 -9.37 -10.07 2.71
C THR A 147 -9.48 -8.84 1.83
N ASP A 148 -8.46 -8.49 1.04
CA ASP A 148 -8.54 -7.30 0.19
C ASP A 148 -9.74 -7.41 -0.77
N PRO A 149 -10.56 -6.36 -0.95
CA PRO A 149 -11.69 -6.42 -1.87
C PRO A 149 -11.26 -6.65 -3.34
N ASP A 150 -10.10 -6.14 -3.73
CA ASP A 150 -9.58 -6.23 -5.09
C ASP A 150 -8.82 -7.55 -5.31
N SER A 151 -9.23 -8.34 -6.31
CA SER A 151 -8.62 -9.64 -6.59
C SER A 151 -7.17 -9.56 -7.04
N HIS A 152 -6.79 -8.46 -7.71
CA HIS A 152 -5.42 -8.28 -8.19
C HIS A 152 -4.48 -7.97 -7.04
N VAL A 153 -4.92 -7.14 -6.07
CA VAL A 153 -4.18 -6.91 -4.82
C VAL A 153 -4.00 -8.22 -4.04
N ARG A 154 -5.07 -9.04 -3.92
CA ARG A 154 -4.97 -10.36 -3.28
C ARG A 154 -3.93 -11.25 -3.97
N GLU A 155 -3.93 -11.29 -5.30
CA GLU A 155 -3.00 -12.14 -6.05
C GLU A 155 -1.55 -11.68 -5.88
N VAL A 156 -1.27 -10.38 -6.00
CA VAL A 156 0.09 -9.86 -5.77
C VAL A 156 0.58 -10.13 -4.36
N ALA A 157 -0.29 -9.99 -3.35
CA ALA A 157 0.06 -10.29 -1.97
C ALA A 157 0.41 -11.77 -1.78
N LYS A 158 -0.31 -12.70 -2.43
CA LYS A 158 0.04 -14.14 -2.41
C LYS A 158 1.39 -14.38 -3.09
N GLN A 159 1.62 -13.79 -4.26
CA GLN A 159 2.87 -13.93 -4.99
C GLN A 159 4.07 -13.42 -4.17
N MET A 160 3.90 -12.33 -3.43
CA MET A 160 4.90 -11.84 -2.48
C MET A 160 5.21 -12.88 -1.40
N LEU A 161 4.18 -13.41 -0.73
CA LEU A 161 4.36 -14.40 0.34
C LEU A 161 5.12 -15.62 -0.17
N LEU A 162 4.75 -16.15 -1.34
CA LEU A 162 5.41 -17.31 -1.95
C LEU A 162 6.88 -17.08 -2.31
N ARG A 163 7.31 -15.82 -2.52
CA ARG A 163 8.71 -15.48 -2.81
C ARG A 163 9.62 -15.49 -1.58
N GLN A 164 9.06 -15.41 -0.38
CA GLN A 164 9.82 -15.37 0.87
C GLN A 164 9.59 -16.66 1.69
N LYS A 165 10.65 -17.25 2.26
CA LYS A 165 10.51 -18.48 3.06
C LYS A 165 9.54 -18.33 4.23
N GLU A 166 9.56 -17.18 4.89
CA GLU A 166 8.65 -16.86 6.00
C GLU A 166 7.23 -16.59 5.50
N GLY A 167 7.10 -15.90 4.37
CA GLY A 167 5.83 -15.67 3.70
C GLY A 167 5.14 -16.95 3.22
N ASP A 168 5.89 -17.91 2.65
CA ASP A 168 5.36 -19.19 2.17
C ASP A 168 4.78 -20.01 3.33
N ARG A 169 5.48 -20.04 4.47
CA ARG A 169 4.97 -20.67 5.69
C ARG A 169 3.66 -20.03 6.16
N MET A 170 3.58 -18.69 6.15
CA MET A 170 2.33 -17.99 6.49
C MET A 170 1.22 -18.32 5.49
N HIS A 171 1.50 -18.27 4.19
CA HIS A 171 0.53 -18.60 3.15
C HIS A 171 -0.03 -20.03 3.30
N GLN A 172 0.82 -21.00 3.61
CA GLN A 172 0.41 -22.37 3.89
C GLN A 172 -0.47 -22.47 5.14
N GLN A 173 -0.11 -21.80 6.23
CA GLN A 173 -0.91 -21.76 7.46
C GLN A 173 -2.31 -21.16 7.23
N LEU A 174 -2.39 -20.08 6.46
CA LEU A 174 -3.66 -19.45 6.09
C LEU A 174 -4.54 -20.34 5.20
N THR A 175 -3.91 -21.08 4.28
CA THR A 175 -4.63 -22.02 3.42
C THR A 175 -5.16 -23.21 4.23
N LEU A 176 -4.37 -23.72 5.18
CA LEU A 176 -4.78 -24.81 6.07
C LEU A 176 -5.89 -24.40 7.04
N SER A 177 -5.84 -23.20 7.60
CA SER A 177 -6.90 -22.70 8.50
C SER A 177 -8.22 -22.51 7.75
N THR A 178 -8.18 -21.97 6.53
CA THR A 178 -9.38 -21.75 5.70
C THR A 178 -10.01 -23.07 5.24
N ASN A 179 -9.20 -24.03 4.80
CA ASN A 179 -9.69 -25.32 4.28
C ASN A 179 -10.01 -26.34 5.40
N GLY A 180 -9.40 -26.21 6.58
CA GLY A 180 -9.62 -27.10 7.72
C GLY A 180 -11.05 -27.08 8.26
N PHE A 181 -11.76 -25.95 8.13
CA PHE A 181 -13.17 -25.85 8.51
C PHE A 181 -14.13 -26.43 7.46
N GLN A 182 -13.78 -26.39 6.17
CA GLN A 182 -14.61 -26.98 5.11
C GLN A 182 -14.67 -28.51 5.20
N GLY A 183 -13.59 -29.16 5.64
CA GLY A 183 -13.54 -30.60 5.88
C GLY A 183 -14.42 -31.09 7.05
N LEU A 184 -14.65 -30.25 8.07
CA LEU A 184 -15.52 -30.57 9.21
C LEU A 184 -17.01 -30.45 8.87
N LEU A 185 -17.38 -29.54 7.95
CA LEU A 185 -18.75 -29.40 7.48
C LEU A 185 -19.14 -30.50 6.48
N ALA A 186 -18.19 -31.02 5.69
CA ALA A 186 -18.44 -32.13 4.78
C ALA A 186 -18.63 -33.49 5.50
N ARG A 187 -18.18 -33.63 6.74
CA ARG A 187 -18.22 -34.90 7.49
C ARG A 187 -19.57 -35.20 8.15
N ASN A 188 -20.49 -34.24 8.21
CA ASN A 188 -21.83 -34.43 8.79
C ASN A 188 -22.95 -34.75 7.77
N GLY A 189 -22.60 -35.02 6.51
CA GLY A 189 -23.58 -35.32 5.45
C GLY A 189 -23.98 -36.80 5.27
N TYR A 190 -23.40 -37.74 6.01
CA TYR A 190 -23.64 -39.18 5.80
C TYR A 190 -24.17 -39.89 7.05
N TYR A 191 -25.40 -39.56 7.44
CA TYR A 191 -26.25 -40.47 8.20
C TYR A 191 -27.71 -40.32 7.71
N GLN A 192 -28.02 -40.95 6.58
CA GLN A 192 -29.39 -41.37 6.28
C GLN A 192 -29.45 -42.90 6.27
N SER A 193 -29.89 -43.39 7.43
CA SER A 193 -30.75 -44.55 7.68
C SER A 193 -30.96 -45.52 6.50
N THR A 194 -30.35 -46.70 6.60
CA THR A 194 -30.84 -47.92 5.95
C THR A 194 -32.12 -48.39 6.66
N PHE A 195 -33.29 -48.07 6.13
CA PHE A 195 -34.54 -48.75 6.50
C PHE A 195 -34.81 -49.88 5.51
N THR A 196 -34.41 -51.09 5.88
CA THR A 196 -34.79 -52.34 5.22
C THR A 196 -36.27 -52.62 5.52
N SER A 197 -37.12 -52.61 4.48
CA SER A 197 -38.48 -53.14 4.57
C SER A 197 -38.47 -54.65 4.38
N HIS A 198 -38.58 -55.42 5.47
CA HIS A 198 -39.06 -56.79 5.42
C HIS A 198 -40.57 -56.79 5.69
N LYS A 199 -41.37 -57.21 4.69
CA LYS A 199 -42.70 -57.76 4.91
C LYS A 199 -42.60 -59.28 4.77
N LEU A 200 -42.96 -59.98 5.84
CA LEU A 200 -43.34 -61.39 5.83
C LEU A 200 -44.77 -61.46 6.40
N LEU A 201 -45.57 -62.28 5.73
CA LEU A 201 -47.00 -62.60 5.89
C LEU A 201 -47.97 -61.62 5.22
#